data_AF-A0A8C2DTP9-F1
#
_entry.id   AF-A0A8C2DTP9-F1
#
_cell.length_a   1.000
_cell.length_b   1.000
_cell.length_c   1.000
_cell.angle_alpha   90.00
_cell.angle_beta   90.00
_cell.angle_gamma   90.00
#
_symmetry.space_group_name_H-M   'P 1'
#
loop_
_entity.id
_entity.type
_entity.pdbx_description
1 polymer ?
#
loop_
_entity_poly.entity_id
_entity_poly.type
_entity_poly.pdbx_seq_one_letter_code
_entity_poly.pdbx_strand_id
1 'polypeptide(L)'
;MSELTLQFESSDDELPEEVAFDASKSVALKSVKDALDAAKREKNLLKEKRRKKQQLFQEQKKRKLLPQELLEEFDTKPQKQTDLSANKGIYKKVSTKPSHNNKVKEQETGTMPKKTPKSLPVSYRVMRIKDESAAKTLQQRATDFVQSRLYGPGTKRTTNAELLSLKKKRGVSQGAAVEFANKKLGACKKARIKRSNKRFIRQQKLIPF
;
A
#
# COMPACT_ATOMS: atom_id res chain seq x y z
N MET A 1 39.80 17.43 21.20
CA MET A 1 39.55 17.13 22.63
C MET A 1 38.98 18.40 23.22
N SER A 2 37.66 18.53 23.18
CA SER A 2 36.94 19.71 23.67
C SER A 2 35.94 19.21 24.69
N GLU A 3 36.20 19.59 25.93
CA GLU A 3 35.59 19.12 27.17
C GLU A 3 34.09 19.43 27.19
N LEU A 4 33.29 18.42 27.51
CA LEU A 4 31.85 18.53 27.72
C LEU A 4 31.64 19.03 29.15
N THR A 5 31.43 20.33 29.31
CA THR A 5 31.00 20.93 30.59
C THR A 5 29.59 20.44 30.91
N LEU A 6 29.52 19.34 31.64
CA LEU A 6 28.30 18.76 32.18
C LEU A 6 27.87 19.61 33.38
N GLN A 7 27.09 20.66 33.13
CA GLN A 7 26.35 21.38 34.16
C GLN A 7 25.19 20.49 34.62
N PHE A 8 25.45 19.63 35.61
CA PHE A 8 24.40 19.04 36.45
C PHE A 8 23.95 20.13 37.42
N GLU A 9 22.96 20.93 37.01
CA GLU A 9 22.26 21.80 37.94
C GLU A 9 21.37 20.94 38.86
N SER A 10 21.78 20.94 40.12
CA SER A 10 20.98 20.87 41.35
C SER A 10 19.90 19.79 41.45
N SER A 11 20.26 18.78 42.23
CA SER A 11 19.43 17.77 42.87
C SER A 11 18.05 18.26 43.35
N ASP A 12 17.07 17.44 43.00
CA ASP A 12 15.65 17.35 43.37
C ASP A 12 15.48 16.98 44.86
N ASP A 13 15.97 17.84 45.77
CA ASP A 13 15.90 17.62 47.23
C ASP A 13 14.88 18.55 47.90
N GLU A 14 13.78 18.84 47.19
CA GLU A 14 12.64 19.57 47.75
C GLU A 14 11.82 18.59 48.59
N LEU A 15 11.89 18.77 49.92
CA LEU A 15 11.11 18.02 50.89
C LEU A 15 9.63 18.01 50.46
N PRO A 16 8.92 16.87 50.58
CA PRO A 16 7.51 16.81 50.23
C PRO A 16 6.74 17.93 50.92
N GLU A 17 5.98 18.70 50.14
CA GLU A 17 5.13 19.76 50.65
C GLU A 17 4.29 19.22 51.80
N GLU A 18 4.43 19.80 53.00
CA GLU A 18 3.65 19.42 54.17
C GLU A 18 2.21 19.90 53.98
N VAL A 19 1.45 19.14 53.18
CA VAL A 19 0.06 19.44 52.90
C VAL A 19 -0.78 18.92 54.07
N ALA A 20 -1.51 19.83 54.71
CA ALA A 20 -2.48 19.46 55.73
C ALA A 20 -3.49 18.43 55.19
N PHE A 21 -3.83 17.42 56.01
CA PHE A 21 -4.71 16.33 55.62
C PHE A 21 -6.03 16.78 54.97
N ASP A 22 -6.62 17.87 55.48
CA ASP A 22 -7.85 18.44 54.92
C ASP A 22 -7.67 19.05 53.53
N ALA A 23 -6.52 19.67 53.28
CA ALA A 23 -6.17 20.17 51.95
C ALA A 23 -6.01 19.00 50.97
N SER A 24 -5.28 17.95 51.34
CA SER A 24 -5.12 16.74 50.51
C SER A 24 -6.48 16.08 50.20
N LYS A 25 -7.36 15.98 51.20
CA LYS A 25 -8.72 15.45 51.03
C LYS A 25 -9.53 16.30 50.05
N SER A 26 -9.46 17.62 50.15
CA SER A 26 -10.18 18.52 49.25
C SER A 26 -9.68 18.44 47.80
N VAL A 27 -8.36 18.29 47.61
CA VAL A 27 -7.72 18.15 46.30
C VAL A 27 -8.12 16.83 45.66
N ALA A 28 -8.11 15.72 46.42
CA ALA A 28 -8.54 14.41 45.93
C ALA A 28 -10.02 14.42 45.50
N LEU A 29 -10.91 15.07 46.25
CA LEU A 29 -12.32 15.18 45.87
C LEU A 29 -12.54 16.04 44.62
N LYS A 30 -11.75 17.11 44.45
CA LYS A 30 -11.79 17.95 43.23
C LYS A 30 -11.26 17.17 42.02
N SER A 31 -10.14 16.47 42.15
CA SER A 31 -9.55 15.70 41.05
C SER A 31 -10.50 14.62 40.53
N VAL A 32 -11.23 13.93 41.42
CA VAL A 32 -12.26 12.96 41.02
C VAL A 32 -13.39 13.63 40.23
N LYS A 33 -13.88 14.79 40.67
CA LYS A 33 -14.92 15.55 39.95
C LYS A 33 -14.42 15.99 38.57
N ASP A 34 -13.22 16.54 38.50
CA ASP A 34 -12.60 17.00 37.27
C ASP A 34 -12.38 15.85 36.28
N ALA A 35 -11.95 14.68 36.75
CA ALA A 35 -11.79 13.49 35.94
C ALA A 35 -13.13 13.03 35.33
N LEU A 36 -14.21 13.03 36.11
CA LEU A 36 -15.54 12.69 35.60
C LEU A 36 -16.04 13.68 34.55
N ASP A 37 -15.81 14.98 34.77
CA ASP A 37 -16.24 16.01 33.83
C ASP A 37 -15.38 16.04 32.57
N ALA A 38 -14.08 15.76 32.67
CA ALA A 38 -13.20 15.55 31.53
C ALA A 38 -13.69 14.37 30.66
N ALA A 39 -14.04 13.24 31.27
CA ALA A 39 -14.58 12.08 30.54
C ALA A 39 -15.90 12.40 29.82
N LYS A 40 -16.79 13.18 30.45
CA LYS A 40 -18.03 13.65 29.80
C LYS A 40 -17.73 14.55 28.60
N ARG A 41 -16.81 15.52 28.75
CA ARG A 41 -16.39 16.42 27.66
C ARG A 41 -15.79 15.64 26.50
N GLU A 42 -14.91 14.68 26.76
CA GLU A 42 -14.30 13.82 25.75
C GLU A 42 -15.37 13.03 24.97
N LYS A 43 -16.33 12.41 25.69
CA LYS A 43 -17.45 11.70 25.07
C LYS A 43 -18.27 12.61 24.17
N ASN A 44 -18.51 13.86 24.56
CA ASN A 44 -19.22 14.84 23.75
C ASN A 44 -18.43 15.23 22.49
N LEU A 45 -17.12 15.48 22.60
CA LEU A 45 -16.25 15.75 21.46
C LEU A 45 -16.25 14.59 20.45
N LEU A 46 -16.25 13.33 20.91
CA LEU A 46 -16.35 12.16 20.05
C LEU A 46 -17.70 12.11 19.32
N LYS A 47 -18.80 12.41 20.02
CA LYS A 47 -20.14 12.50 19.40
C LYS A 47 -20.20 13.60 18.35
N GLU A 48 -19.63 14.78 18.62
CA GLU A 48 -19.57 15.87 17.64
C GLU A 48 -18.75 15.49 16.41
N LYS A 49 -17.58 14.87 16.58
CA LYS A 49 -16.78 14.35 15.47
C LYS A 49 -17.59 13.35 14.62
N ARG A 50 -18.38 12.48 15.25
CA ARG A 50 -19.29 11.56 14.55
C ARG A 50 -20.36 12.31 13.76
N ARG A 51 -21.02 13.30 14.37
CA ARG A 51 -22.04 14.14 13.70
C ARG A 51 -21.47 14.88 12.50
N LYS A 52 -20.31 15.53 12.65
CA LYS A 52 -19.62 16.24 11.55
C LYS A 52 -19.28 15.32 10.37
N LYS A 53 -18.78 14.10 10.65
CA LYS A 53 -18.53 13.10 9.60
C LYS A 53 -19.80 12.68 8.87
N GLN A 54 -20.90 12.49 9.60
CA GLN A 54 -22.18 12.13 9.01
C GLN A 54 -22.73 13.26 8.13
N GLN A 55 -22.66 14.51 8.58
CA GLN A 55 -23.05 15.69 7.80
C GLN A 55 -22.25 15.79 6.51
N LEU A 56 -20.92 15.65 6.59
CA LEU A 56 -20.04 15.69 5.42
C LEU A 56 -20.37 14.57 4.42
N PHE A 57 -20.70 13.37 4.89
CA PHE A 57 -21.14 12.28 4.02
C PHE A 57 -22.47 12.61 3.32
N GLN A 58 -23.44 13.17 4.06
CA GLN A 58 -24.71 13.60 3.49
C GLN A 58 -24.52 14.72 2.45
N GLU A 59 -23.69 15.72 2.74
CA GLU A 59 -23.35 16.79 1.79
C GLU A 59 -22.65 16.24 0.55
N GLN A 60 -21.70 15.32 0.70
CA GLN A 60 -21.06 14.66 -0.44
C GLN A 60 -22.06 13.86 -1.27
N LYS A 61 -23.02 13.18 -0.64
CA LYS A 61 -24.10 12.48 -1.35
C LYS A 61 -24.99 13.47 -2.11
N LYS A 62 -25.36 14.59 -1.49
CA LYS A 62 -26.11 15.67 -2.14
C LYS A 62 -25.34 16.27 -3.33
N ARG A 63 -24.04 16.54 -3.19
CA ARG A 63 -23.19 17.07 -4.29
C ARG A 63 -22.96 16.08 -5.42
N LYS A 64 -23.01 14.77 -5.15
CA LYS A 64 -22.88 13.72 -6.18
C LYS A 64 -24.20 13.39 -6.87
N LEU A 65 -25.32 13.84 -6.33
CA LEU A 65 -26.61 13.78 -7.01
C LEU A 65 -26.65 14.90 -8.06
N LEU A 66 -27.29 14.61 -9.20
CA LEU A 66 -27.55 15.63 -10.20
C LEU A 66 -28.47 16.71 -9.59
N PRO A 67 -28.36 17.97 -10.02
CA PRO A 67 -29.29 19.02 -9.61
C PRO A 67 -30.74 18.55 -9.73
N GLN A 68 -31.54 18.86 -8.72
CA GLN A 68 -32.91 18.39 -8.63
C GLN A 68 -33.76 18.87 -9.81
N GLU A 69 -33.46 20.06 -10.34
CA GLU A 69 -34.03 20.61 -11.57
C GLU A 69 -33.88 19.65 -12.76
N LEU A 70 -32.72 19.01 -12.93
CA LEU A 70 -32.51 18.05 -14.02
C LEU A 70 -33.24 16.73 -13.79
N LEU A 71 -33.36 16.27 -12.53
CA LEU A 71 -34.15 15.07 -12.21
C LEU A 71 -35.64 15.30 -12.49
N GLU A 72 -36.17 16.47 -12.12
CA GLU A 72 -37.56 16.84 -12.34
C GLU A 72 -37.91 16.97 -13.84
N GLU A 73 -36.95 17.43 -14.67
CA GLU A 73 -37.09 17.40 -16.13
C GLU A 73 -37.19 15.99 -16.74
N PHE A 74 -36.57 14.98 -16.10
CA PHE A 74 -36.69 13.58 -16.55
C PHE A 74 -38.03 12.97 -16.13
N ASP A 75 -38.53 13.31 -14.94
CA ASP A 75 -39.80 12.78 -14.42
C ASP A 75 -41.03 13.43 -15.09
N THR A 76 -40.92 14.69 -15.52
CA THR A 76 -42.00 15.43 -16.20
C THR A 76 -42.13 15.11 -17.69
N LYS A 77 -41.12 14.51 -18.31
CA LYS A 77 -41.21 14.04 -19.70
C LYS A 77 -41.89 12.67 -19.73
N PRO A 78 -43.09 12.52 -20.32
CA PRO A 78 -43.70 11.21 -20.47
C PRO A 78 -42.82 10.36 -21.39
N GLN A 79 -42.14 9.37 -20.81
CA GLN A 79 -41.39 8.35 -21.53
C GLN A 79 -42.40 7.56 -22.36
N LYS A 80 -42.40 7.75 -23.69
CA LYS A 80 -43.22 6.94 -24.60
C LYS A 80 -42.87 5.46 -24.38
N GLN A 81 -43.81 4.73 -23.82
CA GLN A 81 -43.71 3.29 -23.60
C GLN A 81 -43.72 2.60 -24.97
N THR A 82 -42.68 1.80 -25.23
CA THR A 82 -42.74 0.70 -26.19
C THR A 82 -42.85 -0.59 -25.38
N ASP A 83 -43.83 -1.41 -25.75
CA ASP A 83 -44.50 -2.40 -24.92
C ASP A 83 -43.62 -3.52 -24.32
N LEU A 84 -44.04 -3.96 -23.13
CA LEU A 84 -43.55 -5.10 -22.36
C LEU A 84 -44.21 -6.41 -22.88
N SER A 85 -43.48 -7.52 -23.04
CA SER A 85 -43.97 -8.82 -22.51
C SER A 85 -42.90 -9.92 -22.43
N ALA A 86 -42.95 -10.64 -21.30
CA ALA A 86 -42.51 -12.02 -21.06
C ALA A 86 -41.04 -12.43 -21.34
N ASN A 87 -40.26 -12.61 -20.27
CA ASN A 87 -39.81 -13.96 -19.91
C ASN A 87 -39.24 -14.06 -18.48
N LYS A 88 -39.69 -15.13 -17.81
CA LYS A 88 -39.36 -15.55 -16.44
C LYS A 88 -37.85 -15.76 -16.26
N GLY A 89 -37.37 -15.48 -15.05
CA GLY A 89 -35.96 -15.57 -14.68
C GLY A 89 -35.35 -16.95 -14.86
N ILE A 90 -34.02 -16.96 -15.01
CA ILE A 90 -33.10 -18.03 -14.60
C ILE A 90 -31.70 -17.38 -14.46
N TYR A 91 -31.08 -17.67 -13.33
CA TYR A 91 -29.73 -17.31 -12.88
C TYR A 91 -28.66 -17.24 -13.98
N LYS A 92 -27.98 -16.09 -14.10
CA LYS A 92 -26.79 -15.94 -14.95
C LYS A 92 -25.57 -16.57 -14.26
N LYS A 93 -25.29 -17.82 -14.63
CA LYS A 93 -23.95 -18.41 -14.50
C LYS A 93 -22.94 -17.58 -15.28
N VAL A 94 -21.78 -17.39 -14.67
CA VAL A 94 -20.55 -16.92 -15.30
C VAL A 94 -20.19 -17.86 -16.44
N SER A 95 -20.13 -17.36 -17.67
CA SER A 95 -19.34 -17.98 -18.72
C SER A 95 -18.66 -16.93 -19.59
N THR A 96 -17.35 -17.05 -19.56
CA THR A 96 -16.39 -16.36 -20.40
C THR A 96 -16.38 -17.02 -21.78
N LYS A 97 -16.59 -16.27 -22.87
CA LYS A 97 -15.74 -16.26 -24.08
C LYS A 97 -16.30 -15.35 -25.19
N PRO A 98 -15.44 -14.85 -26.10
CA PRO A 98 -15.75 -13.75 -27.02
C PRO A 98 -16.29 -14.23 -28.38
N SER A 99 -17.00 -13.32 -29.05
CA SER A 99 -17.58 -13.47 -30.39
C SER A 99 -16.76 -12.69 -31.42
N HIS A 100 -16.30 -13.36 -32.48
CA HIS A 100 -16.85 -13.23 -33.84
C HIS A 100 -15.84 -13.73 -34.88
N ASN A 101 -16.32 -14.67 -35.70
CA ASN A 101 -15.73 -15.05 -36.98
C ASN A 101 -15.93 -13.94 -38.02
N ASN A 102 -15.00 -13.80 -38.96
CA ASN A 102 -15.29 -13.99 -40.39
C ASN A 102 -14.00 -14.19 -41.19
N LYS A 103 -14.02 -15.23 -42.04
CA LYS A 103 -12.99 -15.59 -43.02
C LYS A 103 -13.30 -14.92 -44.36
N VAL A 104 -12.29 -14.42 -45.08
CA VAL A 104 -12.15 -14.56 -46.54
C VAL A 104 -10.65 -14.75 -46.86
N LYS A 105 -10.40 -15.53 -47.91
CA LYS A 105 -9.18 -16.26 -48.29
C LYS A 105 -8.06 -15.43 -48.95
N GLU A 106 -6.86 -16.00 -48.78
CA GLU A 106 -5.71 -16.16 -49.70
C GLU A 106 -5.07 -14.93 -50.37
N GLN A 107 -3.80 -14.70 -50.04
CA GLN A 107 -2.66 -14.82 -50.99
C GLN A 107 -1.33 -14.70 -50.22
N GLU A 108 -0.43 -15.64 -50.47
CA GLU A 108 0.96 -15.64 -50.00
C GLU A 108 1.77 -14.59 -50.76
N THR A 109 2.65 -13.84 -50.07
CA THR A 109 3.98 -13.42 -50.56
C THR A 109 4.74 -12.61 -49.49
N GLY A 110 6.00 -13.01 -49.25
CA GLY A 110 7.12 -12.15 -48.82
C GLY A 110 7.06 -11.48 -47.44
N THR A 111 7.52 -12.14 -46.38
CA THR A 111 7.65 -11.51 -45.05
C THR A 111 8.99 -10.77 -44.91
N MET A 112 9.00 -9.50 -45.30
CA MET A 112 9.98 -8.52 -44.78
C MET A 112 9.62 -8.16 -43.33
N PRO A 113 10.60 -7.92 -42.43
CA PRO A 113 10.31 -7.55 -41.05
C PRO A 113 9.68 -6.16 -40.99
N LYS A 114 8.35 -6.11 -40.82
CA LYS A 114 7.62 -4.88 -40.56
C LYS A 114 8.08 -4.30 -39.22
N LYS A 115 8.77 -3.15 -39.28
CA LYS A 115 9.07 -2.32 -38.11
C LYS A 115 7.75 -1.89 -37.48
N THR A 116 7.45 -2.40 -36.29
CA THR A 116 6.31 -1.94 -35.50
C THR A 116 6.54 -0.49 -35.08
N PRO A 117 5.62 0.46 -35.37
CA PRO A 117 5.72 1.80 -34.81
C PRO A 117 5.57 1.70 -33.28
N LYS A 118 6.45 2.40 -32.56
CA LYS A 118 6.43 2.46 -31.09
C LYS A 118 5.08 3.05 -30.66
N SER A 119 4.14 2.22 -30.23
CA SER A 119 2.84 2.68 -29.75
C SER A 119 3.05 3.46 -28.44
N LEU A 120 2.48 4.65 -28.37
CA LEU A 120 2.40 5.40 -27.11
C LEU A 120 1.61 4.59 -26.07
N PRO A 121 1.95 4.67 -24.78
CA PRO A 121 1.24 3.95 -23.73
C PRO A 121 -0.25 4.34 -23.71
N VAL A 122 -1.13 3.34 -23.66
CA VAL A 122 -2.59 3.46 -23.73
C VAL A 122 -3.18 4.27 -22.56
N SER A 123 -2.43 4.49 -21.48
CA SER A 123 -2.87 5.32 -20.35
C SER A 123 -1.70 6.02 -19.66
N TYR A 124 -1.94 7.24 -19.20
CA TYR A 124 -1.03 8.01 -18.35
C TYR A 124 -1.57 8.06 -16.92
N ARG A 125 -0.68 7.87 -15.95
CA ARG A 125 -1.01 8.00 -14.53
C ARG A 125 -0.37 9.28 -14.00
N VAL A 126 -1.20 10.24 -13.61
CA VAL A 126 -0.75 11.48 -12.96
C VAL A 126 -0.79 11.28 -11.45
N MET A 127 0.32 11.51 -10.78
CA MET A 127 0.40 11.57 -9.32
C MET A 127 1.06 12.88 -8.91
N ARG A 128 0.61 13.49 -7.81
CA ARG A 128 1.33 14.61 -7.21
C ARG A 128 2.47 14.04 -6.39
N ILE A 129 3.64 14.68 -6.46
CA ILE A 129 4.84 14.26 -5.70
C ILE A 129 4.55 14.16 -4.18
N LYS A 130 3.67 15.03 -3.66
CA LYS A 130 3.21 15.00 -2.27
C LYS A 130 2.46 13.69 -1.93
N ASP A 131 1.68 13.15 -2.86
CA ASP A 131 0.92 11.92 -2.65
C ASP A 131 1.85 10.70 -2.56
N GLU A 132 3.03 10.72 -3.20
CA GLU A 132 4.05 9.67 -3.04
C GLU A 132 4.63 9.65 -1.63
N SER A 133 4.93 10.82 -1.06
CA SER A 133 5.45 10.92 0.31
C SER A 133 4.41 10.42 1.33
N ALA A 134 3.14 10.80 1.16
CA ALA A 134 2.04 10.33 2.00
C ALA A 134 1.80 8.81 1.85
N ALA A 135 1.94 8.27 0.64
CA ALA A 135 1.86 6.83 0.42
C ALA A 135 3.01 6.08 1.12
N LYS A 136 4.24 6.61 1.06
CA LYS A 136 5.41 6.03 1.73
C LYS A 136 5.25 6.05 3.25
N THR A 137 4.79 7.16 3.84
CA THR A 137 4.57 7.23 5.30
C THR A 137 3.46 6.28 5.74
N LEU A 138 2.38 6.14 4.95
CA LEU A 138 1.33 5.16 5.24
C LEU A 138 1.83 3.72 5.14
N GLN A 139 2.63 3.40 4.11
CA GLN A 139 3.26 2.10 3.97
C GLN A 139 4.16 1.78 5.16
N GLN A 140 5.01 2.72 5.57
CA GLN A 140 5.88 2.56 6.73
C GLN A 140 5.07 2.34 8.00
N ARG A 141 4.01 3.13 8.22
CA ARG A 141 3.13 2.92 9.37
C ARG A 141 2.46 1.55 9.37
N ALA A 142 2.07 1.04 8.20
CA ALA A 142 1.52 -0.31 8.07
C ALA A 142 2.58 -1.39 8.35
N THR A 143 3.82 -1.20 7.88
CA THR A 143 4.92 -2.14 8.20
C THR A 143 5.23 -2.13 9.69
N ASP A 144 5.27 -0.97 10.33
CA ASP A 144 5.56 -0.83 11.77
C ASP A 144 4.45 -1.47 12.62
N PHE A 145 3.19 -1.33 12.19
CA PHE A 145 2.06 -2.01 12.84
C PHE A 145 2.19 -3.53 12.77
N VAL A 146 2.52 -4.09 11.59
CA VAL A 146 2.73 -5.53 11.44
C VAL A 146 3.94 -6.01 12.25
N GLN A 147 5.04 -5.24 12.24
CA GLN A 147 6.25 -5.55 12.99
C GLN A 147 5.99 -5.57 14.49
N SER A 148 5.37 -4.54 15.05
CA SER A 148 5.06 -4.48 16.49
C SER A 148 4.10 -5.58 16.95
N ARG A 149 3.12 -5.96 16.13
CA ARG A 149 2.12 -6.98 16.49
C ARG A 149 2.61 -8.42 16.30
N LEU A 150 3.41 -8.70 15.25
CA LEU A 150 3.83 -10.07 14.92
C LEU A 150 5.27 -10.39 15.29
N TYR A 151 6.14 -9.39 15.31
CA TYR A 151 7.60 -9.54 15.48
C TYR A 151 8.14 -8.64 16.60
N GLY A 152 7.26 -8.14 17.48
CA GLY A 152 7.60 -7.25 18.57
C GLY A 152 8.12 -7.98 19.82
N PRO A 153 8.55 -7.22 20.85
CA PRO A 153 9.01 -7.76 22.12
C PRO A 153 8.00 -8.74 22.73
N GLY A 154 8.50 -9.85 23.29
CA GLY A 154 7.66 -10.91 23.85
C GLY A 154 7.16 -11.95 22.85
N THR A 155 7.39 -11.75 21.54
CA THR A 155 7.03 -12.74 20.50
C THR A 155 8.27 -13.53 20.06
N LYS A 156 8.18 -14.87 20.00
CA LYS A 156 9.27 -15.74 19.53
C LYS A 156 9.34 -15.86 18.00
N ARG A 157 8.72 -14.94 17.26
CA ARG A 157 8.64 -14.96 15.80
C ARG A 157 9.69 -14.01 15.23
N THR A 158 10.36 -14.43 14.17
CA THR A 158 11.35 -13.65 13.43
C THR A 158 10.96 -13.53 11.97
N THR A 159 11.43 -12.49 11.28
CA THR A 159 11.15 -12.34 9.84
C THR A 159 11.99 -13.31 9.01
N ASN A 160 11.53 -13.66 7.81
CA ASN A 160 12.31 -14.51 6.89
C ASN A 160 13.68 -13.90 6.56
N ALA A 161 13.76 -12.58 6.41
CA ALA A 161 15.01 -11.89 6.14
C ALA A 161 16.02 -12.06 7.29
N GLU A 162 15.54 -11.94 8.53
CA GLU A 162 16.36 -12.16 9.73
C GLU A 162 16.79 -13.62 9.86
N LEU A 163 15.89 -14.57 9.62
CA LEU A 163 16.22 -16.01 9.62
C LEU A 163 17.29 -16.35 8.58
N LEU A 164 17.15 -15.85 7.36
CA LEU A 164 18.14 -16.04 6.29
C LEU A 164 19.47 -15.35 6.64
N SER A 165 19.41 -14.15 7.23
CA SER A 165 20.58 -13.43 7.74
C SER A 165 21.33 -14.23 8.79
N LEU A 166 20.63 -14.75 9.81
CA LEU A 166 21.23 -15.56 10.87
C LEU A 166 21.83 -16.86 10.33
N LYS A 167 21.16 -17.53 9.40
CA LYS A 167 21.71 -18.73 8.74
C LYS A 167 23.00 -18.42 7.98
N LYS A 168 23.08 -17.28 7.29
CA LYS A 168 24.31 -16.86 6.60
C LYS A 168 25.39 -16.42 7.57
N LYS A 169 25.02 -15.73 8.66
CA LYS A 169 25.92 -15.29 9.74
C LYS A 169 26.47 -16.42 10.60
N ARG A 170 25.76 -17.54 10.71
CA ARG A 170 26.19 -18.72 11.50
C ARG A 170 26.75 -19.84 10.63
N GLY A 171 26.54 -19.77 9.31
CA GLY A 171 26.99 -20.78 8.37
C GLY A 171 28.49 -20.72 8.10
N VAL A 172 29.05 -21.81 7.59
CA VAL A 172 30.48 -21.91 7.21
C VAL A 172 30.84 -20.87 6.14
N SER A 173 29.93 -20.58 5.22
CA SER A 173 30.09 -19.52 4.23
C SER A 173 29.37 -18.24 4.69
N GLN A 174 30.09 -17.39 5.40
CA GLN A 174 29.65 -16.06 5.80
C GLN A 174 29.39 -15.19 4.55
N GLY A 175 28.26 -14.48 4.51
CA GLY A 175 27.88 -13.67 3.34
C GLY A 175 26.61 -12.86 3.55
N ALA A 176 26.20 -12.10 2.53
CA ALA A 176 25.01 -11.27 2.62
C ALA A 176 23.73 -12.11 2.84
N ALA A 177 22.85 -11.61 3.71
CA ALA A 177 21.60 -12.27 4.10
C ALA A 177 20.64 -12.52 2.93
N VAL A 178 20.59 -11.55 2.01
CA VAL A 178 19.71 -11.54 0.85
C VAL A 178 20.54 -11.11 -0.35
N GLU A 179 21.01 -12.06 -1.14
CA GLU A 179 21.54 -11.79 -2.47
C GLU A 179 20.38 -11.91 -3.47
N PHE A 180 19.78 -10.79 -3.86
CA PHE A 180 18.70 -10.76 -4.85
C PHE A 180 19.11 -11.34 -6.21
N ALA A 181 20.41 -11.36 -6.49
CA ALA A 181 20.97 -12.03 -7.66
C ALA A 181 22.30 -12.68 -7.29
N ASN A 182 22.35 -14.01 -7.41
CA ASN A 182 23.60 -14.73 -7.28
C ASN A 182 24.52 -14.32 -8.44
N LYS A 183 25.44 -13.39 -8.20
CA LYS A 183 26.34 -12.81 -9.22
C LYS A 183 27.17 -13.90 -9.92
N LYS A 184 27.42 -15.02 -9.24
CA LYS A 184 28.15 -16.18 -9.78
C LYS A 184 27.38 -16.91 -10.87
N LEU A 185 26.04 -16.97 -10.80
CA LEU A 185 25.20 -17.62 -11.82
C LEU A 185 25.36 -16.96 -13.20
N GLY A 186 25.46 -15.63 -13.22
CA GLY A 186 25.69 -14.85 -14.43
C GLY A 186 27.05 -15.18 -15.08
N ALA A 187 28.10 -15.30 -14.27
CA ALA A 187 29.43 -15.69 -14.75
C ALA A 187 29.45 -17.11 -15.33
N CYS A 188 28.83 -18.09 -14.64
CA CYS A 188 28.71 -19.46 -15.12
C CYS A 188 27.96 -19.56 -16.45
N LYS A 189 26.82 -18.85 -16.61
CA LYS A 189 26.08 -18.80 -17.88
C LYS A 189 26.91 -18.18 -19.00
N LYS A 190 27.60 -17.06 -18.75
CA LYS A 190 28.51 -16.41 -19.73
C LYS A 190 29.64 -17.35 -20.17
N ALA A 191 30.25 -18.07 -19.23
CA ALA A 191 31.29 -19.06 -19.54
C ALA A 191 30.74 -20.22 -20.38
N ARG A 192 29.54 -20.72 -20.07
CA ARG A 192 28.87 -21.78 -20.85
C ARG A 192 28.58 -21.33 -22.28
N ILE A 193 28.07 -20.10 -22.46
CA ILE A 193 27.82 -19.50 -23.78
C ILE A 193 29.12 -19.39 -24.58
N LYS A 194 30.19 -18.84 -23.99
CA LYS A 194 31.50 -18.74 -24.66
C LYS A 194 32.03 -20.11 -25.11
N ARG A 195 31.94 -21.14 -24.25
CA ARG A 195 32.36 -22.52 -24.60
C ARG A 195 31.51 -23.09 -25.73
N SER A 196 30.18 -22.90 -25.69
CA SER A 196 29.27 -23.36 -26.74
C SER A 196 29.55 -22.67 -28.06
N ASN A 197 29.79 -21.36 -28.05
CA ASN A 197 30.09 -20.58 -29.26
C ASN A 197 31.43 -21.02 -29.88
N LYS A 198 32.48 -21.21 -29.07
CA LYS A 198 33.75 -21.77 -29.55
C LYS A 198 33.58 -23.15 -30.19
N ARG A 199 32.77 -24.03 -29.59
CA ARG A 199 32.45 -25.35 -30.17
C ARG A 199 31.70 -25.21 -31.50
N PHE A 200 30.72 -24.32 -31.58
CA PHE A 200 29.96 -24.07 -32.79
C PHE A 200 30.85 -23.56 -33.93
N ILE A 201 31.66 -22.53 -33.68
CA ILE A 201 32.63 -21.98 -34.65
C ILE A 201 33.58 -23.08 -35.16
N ARG A 202 34.10 -23.92 -34.25
CA ARG A 202 34.94 -25.07 -34.61
C ARG A 202 34.21 -26.08 -35.49
N GLN A 203 32.97 -26.42 -35.19
CA GLN A 203 32.16 -27.37 -35.98
C GLN A 203 31.85 -26.80 -37.37
N GLN A 204 31.57 -25.50 -37.46
CA GLN A 204 31.27 -24.82 -38.71
C GLN A 204 32.52 -24.45 -39.52
N LYS A 205 33.73 -24.77 -39.03
CA LYS A 205 35.03 -24.38 -39.62
C LYS A 205 35.12 -22.87 -39.94
N LEU A 206 34.42 -22.05 -39.16
CA LEU A 206 34.47 -20.60 -39.31
C LEU A 206 35.81 -20.12 -38.76
N ILE A 207 36.56 -19.36 -39.56
CA ILE A 207 37.84 -18.78 -39.14
C ILE A 207 37.51 -17.79 -38.01
N PRO A 208 38.07 -17.97 -36.80
CA PRO A 208 37.90 -16.99 -35.74
C PRO A 208 38.71 -15.74 -36.11
N PHE A 209 38.05 -14.58 -36.17
CA PHE A 209 38.71 -13.26 -36.16
C PHE A 209 39.23 -12.94 -34.76
#